data_AF-K1WWI6-F1
#
_entry.id   AF-K1WWI6-F1
#
_cell.length_a   1.000
_cell.length_b   1.000
_cell.length_c   1.000
_cell.angle_alpha   90.00
_cell.angle_beta   90.00
_cell.angle_gamma   90.00
#
_symmetry.space_group_name_H-M   'P 1'
#
loop_
_entity.id
_entity.type
_entity.pdbx_description
1 polymer ?
#
loop_
_entity_poly.entity_id
_entity_poly.type
_entity_poly.pdbx_seq_one_letter_code
_entity_poly.pdbx_strand_id
1 'polypeptide(L)' 'MLHLPALLAAFAFTLSLAIAAPQGFISQEKCANYGQQACSYDHKNILVCNVRGKWVLAASCAGLTCKQLSDAPHCL' A
#
# COMPACT_ATOMS: atom_id res chain seq x y z
N MET A 1 44.20 -14.99 21.63
CA MET A 1 42.84 -15.14 22.19
C MET A 1 42.68 -13.97 23.16
N LEU A 2 41.85 -12.95 22.97
CA LEU A 2 40.51 -12.83 22.41
C LEU A 2 40.36 -11.41 21.80
N HIS A 3 39.47 -11.30 20.82
CA HIS A 3 39.20 -10.23 19.86
C HIS A 3 38.03 -9.34 20.33
N LEU A 4 38.11 -8.02 20.17
CA LEU A 4 36.93 -7.15 19.94
C LEU A 4 37.30 -5.72 19.47
N PRO A 5 37.29 -5.40 18.15
CA PRO A 5 37.37 -4.02 17.67
C PRO A 5 36.07 -3.66 16.93
N ALA A 6 35.14 -2.95 17.56
CA ALA A 6 34.02 -2.35 16.81
C ALA A 6 33.21 -1.37 17.66
N LEU A 7 33.66 -0.13 17.79
CA LEU A 7 32.78 1.01 18.10
C LEU A 7 33.12 2.17 17.15
N LEU A 8 33.05 1.88 15.86
CA LEU A 8 32.95 2.88 14.81
C LEU A 8 31.51 3.42 14.81
N ALA A 9 31.29 4.49 15.57
CA ALA A 9 30.06 5.28 15.52
C ALA A 9 30.05 6.11 14.22
N ALA A 10 29.79 5.46 13.09
CA ALA A 10 29.42 6.16 11.86
C ALA A 10 27.92 6.44 11.92
N PHE A 11 27.57 7.66 12.32
CA PHE A 11 26.22 8.22 12.14
C PHE A 11 25.93 8.33 10.63
N ALA A 12 25.51 7.22 10.03
CA ALA A 12 24.91 7.23 8.72
C ALA A 12 23.54 7.90 8.84
N PHE A 13 23.49 9.18 8.51
CA PHE A 13 22.25 9.91 8.28
C PHE A 13 21.59 9.25 7.06
N THR A 14 20.75 8.24 7.30
CA THR A 14 20.07 7.50 6.24
C THR A 14 19.11 8.44 5.53
N LEU A 15 19.51 8.87 4.33
CA LEU A 15 18.70 9.61 3.38
C LEU A 15 17.45 8.78 3.07
N SER A 16 16.33 9.13 3.69
CA SER A 16 15.04 8.53 3.38
C SER A 16 14.57 8.99 2.01
N LEU A 17 14.92 8.25 0.95
CA LEU A 17 14.22 8.35 -0.33
C LEU A 17 12.79 7.84 -0.11
N ALA A 18 11.86 8.77 0.12
CA ALA A 18 10.44 8.47 0.10
C ALA A 18 10.02 8.20 -1.34
N ILE A 19 10.08 6.92 -1.74
CA ILE A 19 9.48 6.46 -2.98
C ILE A 19 7.97 6.58 -2.79
N ALA A 20 7.36 7.62 -3.34
CA ALA A 20 5.91 7.76 -3.35
C ALA A 20 5.33 6.58 -4.16
N ALA A 21 4.81 5.58 -3.48
CA ALA A 21 4.09 4.47 -4.10
C ALA A 21 2.95 5.04 -4.96
N PRO A 22 2.70 4.48 -6.17
CA PRO A 22 1.65 4.97 -7.06
C PRO A 22 0.32 4.96 -6.31
N GLN A 23 -0.17 6.15 -6.02
CA GLN A 23 -1.45 6.35 -5.36
C GLN A 23 -2.51 6.18 -6.43
N GLY A 24 -3.00 4.95 -6.60
CA GLY A 24 -4.16 4.68 -7.43
C GLY A 24 -5.30 5.59 -6.97
N PHE A 25 -5.63 6.57 -7.80
CA PHE A 25 -6.64 7.57 -7.49
C PHE A 25 -8.00 6.88 -7.32
N ILE A 26 -8.69 7.18 -6.22
CA ILE A 26 -10.13 6.89 -6.10
C ILE A 26 -10.89 8.19 -6.35
N SER A 27 -12.08 8.07 -6.95
CA SER A 27 -13.11 9.11 -6.93
C SER A 27 -13.48 9.59 -5.50
N GLN A 28 -13.14 8.84 -4.45
CA GLN A 28 -13.44 9.16 -3.05
C GLN A 28 -12.26 8.88 -2.11
N GLU A 29 -11.80 9.92 -1.42
CA GLU A 29 -10.57 9.89 -0.61
C GLU A 29 -10.76 9.19 0.76
N LYS A 30 -12.00 9.12 1.24
CA LYS A 30 -12.38 8.58 2.56
C LYS A 30 -13.22 7.32 2.48
N CYS A 31 -13.01 6.42 3.43
CA CYS A 31 -13.79 5.20 3.64
C CYS A 31 -14.36 5.13 5.06
N ALA A 32 -15.55 4.54 5.18
CA ALA A 32 -16.30 4.48 6.43
C ALA A 32 -16.02 3.20 7.25
N ASN A 33 -15.77 2.07 6.57
CA ASN A 33 -15.60 0.78 7.22
C ASN A 33 -14.17 0.28 7.06
N TYR A 34 -13.42 0.16 8.16
CA TYR A 34 -12.06 -0.35 8.14
C TYR A 34 -12.02 -1.80 7.66
N GLY A 35 -10.99 -2.15 6.88
CA GLY A 35 -10.85 -3.47 6.29
C GLY A 35 -11.75 -3.73 5.09
N GLN A 36 -12.73 -2.85 4.80
CA GLN A 36 -13.51 -2.92 3.56
C GLN A 36 -12.56 -2.86 2.36
N GLN A 37 -12.87 -3.66 1.35
CA GLN A 37 -12.14 -3.68 0.09
C GLN A 37 -13.01 -3.14 -1.05
N ALA A 38 -12.38 -2.46 -2.00
CA ALA A 38 -13.04 -1.94 -3.19
C ALA A 38 -12.07 -1.93 -4.38
N CYS A 39 -12.61 -1.88 -5.59
CA CYS A 39 -11.81 -1.59 -6.78
C CYS A 39 -11.38 -0.12 -6.83
N SER A 40 -10.19 0.14 -7.36
CA SER A 40 -9.76 1.48 -7.74
C SER A 40 -10.63 2.06 -8.86
N TYR A 41 -10.64 3.38 -8.98
CA TYR A 41 -11.45 4.07 -10.00
C TYR A 41 -11.10 3.64 -11.43
N ASP A 42 -9.82 3.38 -11.69
CA ASP A 42 -9.32 2.90 -12.98
C ASP A 42 -9.51 1.39 -13.19
N HIS A 43 -10.12 0.69 -12.23
CA HIS A 43 -10.35 -0.76 -12.23
C HIS A 43 -9.08 -1.60 -12.39
N LYS A 44 -7.90 -1.10 -11.97
CA LYS A 44 -6.64 -1.86 -12.08
C LYS A 44 -6.12 -2.36 -10.75
N ASN A 45 -6.72 -1.94 -9.64
CA ASN A 45 -6.21 -2.24 -8.30
C ASN A 45 -7.32 -2.57 -7.33
N ILE A 46 -7.01 -3.40 -6.35
CA ILE A 46 -7.82 -3.64 -5.16
C ILE A 46 -7.27 -2.75 -4.05
N LEU A 47 -8.17 -2.03 -3.41
CA LEU A 47 -7.88 -1.06 -2.36
C LEU A 47 -8.53 -1.53 -1.07
N VAL A 48 -7.88 -1.25 0.06
CA VAL A 48 -8.39 -1.57 1.40
C VAL A 48 -8.50 -0.30 2.24
N CYS A 49 -9.56 -0.19 3.01
CA CYS A 49 -9.75 0.91 3.95
C CYS A 49 -8.86 0.70 5.19
N ASN A 50 -7.88 1.58 5.39
CA ASN A 50 -7.04 1.52 6.58
C ASN A 50 -7.73 2.15 7.80
N VAL A 51 -7.15 1.95 9.00
CA VAL A 51 -7.66 2.47 10.28
C VAL A 51 -7.75 4.00 10.37
N ARG A 52 -7.13 4.72 9.43
CA ARG A 52 -7.20 6.20 9.33
C ARG A 52 -8.37 6.65 8.45
N GLY A 53 -9.22 5.72 7.99
CA GLY A 53 -10.35 6.00 7.11
C GLY A 53 -9.90 6.40 5.71
N LYS A 54 -8.73 5.95 5.27
CA LYS A 54 -8.20 6.20 3.93
C LYS A 54 -8.08 4.90 3.15
N TRP A 55 -8.42 4.97 1.88
CA TRP A 55 -8.13 3.87 0.97
C TRP A 55 -6.63 3.80 0.67
N VAL A 56 -6.08 2.59 0.73
CA VAL A 56 -4.69 2.30 0.39
C VAL A 56 -4.63 1.11 -0.57
N LEU A 57 -3.59 1.06 -1.39
CA LEU A 57 -3.36 -0.04 -2.32
C LEU A 57 -3.17 -1.34 -1.54
N ALA A 58 -4.02 -2.34 -1.81
CA ALA A 58 -3.91 -3.68 -1.25
C ALA A 58 -3.27 -4.64 -2.25
N ALA A 59 -3.70 -4.60 -3.51
CA ALA A 59 -3.16 -5.41 -4.59
C ALA A 59 -3.32 -4.72 -5.96
N SER A 60 -2.43 -5.01 -6.90
CA SER A 60 -2.58 -4.62 -8.30
C SER A 60 -3.07 -5.81 -9.13
N CYS A 61 -3.98 -5.57 -10.07
CA CYS A 61 -4.50 -6.59 -10.97
C CYS A 61 -3.59 -6.87 -12.18
N ALA A 62 -2.44 -6.18 -12.31
CA ALA A 62 -1.37 -6.51 -13.25
C ALA A 62 -1.81 -6.81 -14.70
N GLY A 63 -2.80 -6.07 -15.22
CA GLY A 63 -3.34 -6.24 -16.58
C GLY A 63 -4.74 -6.87 -16.64
N LEU A 64 -5.21 -7.47 -15.54
CA LEU A 64 -6.60 -7.86 -15.35
C LEU A 64 -7.45 -6.68 -14.87
N THR A 65 -8.77 -6.82 -14.97
CA THR A 65 -9.73 -5.81 -14.52
C THR A 65 -10.22 -6.15 -13.12
N CYS A 66 -10.18 -5.17 -12.22
CA CYS A 66 -10.82 -5.28 -10.92
C CYS A 66 -12.35 -5.19 -11.07
N LYS A 67 -13.05 -6.21 -10.58
CA LYS A 67 -14.52 -6.26 -10.51
C LYS A 67 -14.97 -6.59 -9.09
N GLN A 68 -16.02 -5.92 -8.64
CA GLN A 68 -16.71 -6.26 -7.39
C GLN A 68 -17.60 -7.49 -7.63
N LEU A 69 -17.36 -8.58 -6.91
CA LEU A 69 -18.17 -9.80 -6.96
C LEU A 69 -18.70 -10.12 -5.56
N SER A 70 -20.03 -10.21 -5.41
CA SER A 70 -20.73 -10.41 -4.12
C SER A 70 -20.11 -9.63 -2.96
N ASP A 71 -19.19 -10.25 -2.24
CA ASP A 71 -18.61 -9.77 -1.00
C ASP A 71 -17.25 -9.08 -1.17
N ALA A 72 -16.54 -9.30 -2.28
CA ALA A 72 -15.16 -8.82 -2.43
C ALA A 72 -14.75 -8.46 -3.87
N PRO A 73 -13.81 -7.52 -4.03
CA PRO A 73 -13.20 -7.24 -5.32
C PRO A 73 -12.25 -8.38 -5.76
N HIS A 74 -12.26 -8.68 -7.05
CA HIS A 74 -11.43 -9.70 -7.68
C HIS A 74 -10.79 -9.16 -8.96
N CYS A 75 -9.58 -9.64 -9.28
CA CYS A 75 -8.90 -9.35 -10.54
C CYS A 75 -9.23 -10.44 -11.56
N LEU A 76 -9.89 -10.07 -12.67
CA LEU A 76 -10.47 -10.98 -13.65
C LEU A 76 -10.29 -10.45 -15.08
#